data_AF-A0A544SZY8-F1
#
_entry.id   AF-A0A544SZY8-F1
#
_cell.length_a   1.000
_cell.length_b   1.000
_cell.length_c   1.000
_cell.angle_alpha   90.00
_cell.angle_beta   90.00
_cell.angle_gamma   90.00
#
_symmetry.space_group_name_H-M   'P 1'
#
loop_
_entity.id
_entity.type
_entity.pdbx_description
1 polymer ?
#
loop_
_entity_poly.entity_id
_entity_poly.type
_entity_poly.pdbx_seq_one_letter_code
_entity_poly.pdbx_strand_id
1 'polypeptide(L)'
;MELVLIKSYKHLSIYEQDWCAILEENKNRNPFIEYDFVYNWWKLIGENEGVEIYAVKEHNRMIAFFPFQLKKALFGYIVQFLAYKDAYYMDLIALKRDLNRVIMFVFDAIIDQKKSAVFHLHGLVESSGTPAKITNYLQARNMKEQYTRAVTESNDYTRKTIFSTNTIRAKTYRNFLWSKEAVNARSVNRKT
;
A
#
# COMPACT_ATOMS: atom_id res chain seq x y z
N MET A 1 -1.22 15.07 13.62
CA MET A 1 -1.19 13.64 13.28
C MET A 1 0.00 12.98 13.95
N GLU A 2 -0.22 11.83 14.56
CA GLU A 2 0.80 10.97 15.17
C GLU A 2 0.87 9.67 14.35
N LEU A 3 2.08 9.17 14.14
CA LEU A 3 2.31 7.90 13.46
C LEU A 3 2.45 6.78 14.49
N VAL A 4 1.55 5.81 14.44
CA VAL A 4 1.61 4.60 15.26
C VAL A 4 2.08 3.45 14.38
N LEU A 5 3.17 2.81 14.76
CA LEU A 5 3.73 1.68 14.01
C LEU A 5 3.34 0.37 14.68
N ILE A 6 2.51 -0.41 14.00
CA ILE A 6 2.02 -1.71 14.46
C ILE A 6 2.88 -2.80 13.81
N LYS A 7 3.51 -3.64 14.64
CA LYS A 7 4.47 -4.67 14.19
C LYS A 7 4.11 -6.11 14.58
N SER A 8 2.96 -6.32 15.20
CA SER A 8 2.43 -7.67 15.44
C SER A 8 0.92 -7.69 15.31
N TYR A 9 0.37 -8.84 14.95
CA TYR A 9 -1.09 -9.03 14.91
C TYR A 9 -1.73 -8.82 16.29
N LYS A 10 -1.03 -9.17 17.39
CA LYS A 10 -1.49 -8.89 18.76
C LYS A 10 -1.58 -7.40 19.07
N HIS A 11 -0.69 -6.59 18.51
CA HIS A 11 -0.79 -5.13 18.64
C HIS A 11 -1.90 -4.58 17.74
N LEU A 12 -2.08 -5.16 16.53
CA LEU A 12 -3.19 -4.83 15.65
C LEU A 12 -4.56 -5.05 16.31
N SER A 13 -4.71 -6.10 17.13
CA SER A 13 -6.01 -6.41 17.77
C SER A 13 -6.51 -5.37 18.77
N ILE A 14 -5.65 -4.46 19.21
CA ILE A 14 -6.08 -3.33 20.05
C ILE A 14 -6.91 -2.33 19.23
N TYR A 15 -6.76 -2.32 17.91
CA TYR A 15 -7.36 -1.32 17.01
C TYR A 15 -8.46 -1.89 16.10
N GLU A 16 -8.99 -3.07 16.42
CA GLU A 16 -10.07 -3.70 15.66
C GLU A 16 -11.28 -2.77 15.49
N GLN A 17 -11.77 -2.20 16.60
CA GLN A 17 -12.92 -1.31 16.58
C GLN A 17 -12.68 -0.05 15.74
N ASP A 18 -11.50 0.55 15.85
CA ASP A 18 -11.11 1.71 15.06
C ASP A 18 -11.05 1.40 13.56
N TRP A 19 -10.48 0.23 13.20
CA TRP A 19 -10.38 -0.24 11.83
C TRP A 19 -11.77 -0.43 11.22
N CYS A 20 -12.63 -1.20 11.90
CA CYS A 20 -14.00 -1.48 11.46
C CYS A 20 -14.81 -0.18 11.33
N ALA A 21 -14.70 0.76 12.27
CA ALA A 21 -15.40 2.02 12.21
C ALA A 21 -15.06 2.85 10.96
N ILE A 22 -13.79 2.86 10.51
CA ILE A 22 -13.39 3.54 9.27
C ILE A 22 -14.04 2.88 8.05
N LEU A 23 -14.06 1.54 8.00
CA LEU A 23 -14.64 0.78 6.90
C LEU A 23 -16.17 0.96 6.83
N GLU A 24 -16.85 0.93 7.97
CA GLU A 24 -18.28 1.19 8.08
C GLU A 24 -18.64 2.60 7.60
N GLU A 25 -17.90 3.62 8.07
CA GLU A 25 -18.11 5.01 7.65
C GLU A 25 -17.92 5.18 6.13
N ASN A 26 -16.98 4.42 5.55
CA ASN A 26 -16.73 4.41 4.11
C ASN A 26 -17.73 3.56 3.30
N LYS A 27 -18.59 2.78 3.96
CA LYS A 27 -19.45 1.75 3.36
C LYS A 27 -18.64 0.75 2.54
N ASN A 28 -17.57 0.23 3.13
CA ASN A 28 -16.66 -0.69 2.46
C ASN A 28 -17.39 -1.92 1.90
N ARG A 29 -16.92 -2.41 0.76
CA ARG A 29 -17.35 -3.66 0.13
C ARG A 29 -16.17 -4.55 -0.27
N ASN A 30 -14.95 -4.14 0.03
CA ASN A 30 -13.75 -4.86 -0.31
C ASN A 30 -13.37 -5.81 0.84
N PRO A 31 -13.56 -7.14 0.68
CA PRO A 31 -13.29 -8.10 1.76
C PRO A 31 -11.80 -8.22 2.11
N PHE A 32 -10.89 -7.80 1.23
CA PHE A 32 -9.45 -7.94 1.40
C PHE A 32 -8.82 -6.85 2.30
N ILE A 33 -9.58 -5.81 2.63
CA ILE A 33 -9.16 -4.79 3.61
C ILE A 33 -9.94 -4.85 4.92
N GLU A 34 -10.86 -5.82 5.05
CA GLU A 34 -11.55 -6.10 6.31
C GLU A 34 -10.54 -6.51 7.38
N TYR A 35 -10.84 -6.14 8.63
CA TYR A 35 -9.95 -6.43 9.76
C TYR A 35 -9.65 -7.93 9.86
N ASP A 36 -10.69 -8.77 9.78
CA ASP A 36 -10.54 -10.23 9.88
C ASP A 36 -9.63 -10.80 8.81
N PHE A 37 -9.71 -10.29 7.57
CA PHE A 37 -8.82 -10.73 6.51
C PHE A 37 -7.37 -10.38 6.82
N VAL A 38 -7.10 -9.11 7.15
CA VAL A 38 -5.74 -8.60 7.44
C VAL A 38 -5.15 -9.28 8.66
N TYR A 39 -5.91 -9.40 9.75
CA TYR A 39 -5.49 -10.02 10.99
C TYR A 39 -5.16 -11.51 10.80
N ASN A 40 -6.06 -12.27 10.17
CA ASN A 40 -5.83 -13.69 9.95
C ASN A 40 -4.69 -13.94 8.94
N TRP A 41 -4.57 -13.10 7.91
CA TRP A 41 -3.46 -13.20 6.98
C TRP A 41 -2.12 -12.97 7.68
N TRP A 42 -2.01 -11.91 8.50
CA TRP A 42 -0.79 -11.64 9.27
C TRP A 42 -0.49 -12.79 10.25
N LYS A 43 -1.50 -13.28 10.96
CA LYS A 43 -1.36 -14.43 11.86
C LYS A 43 -0.84 -15.67 11.12
N LEU A 44 -1.29 -15.93 9.89
CA LEU A 44 -0.89 -17.06 9.07
C LEU A 44 0.57 -16.96 8.59
N ILE A 45 0.98 -15.82 8.05
CA ILE A 45 2.34 -15.64 7.50
C ILE A 45 3.40 -15.46 8.61
N GLY A 46 2.98 -15.09 9.82
CA GLY A 46 3.83 -14.98 10.99
C GLY A 46 4.53 -13.63 11.14
N GLU A 47 5.09 -13.39 12.32
CA GLU A 47 5.66 -12.08 12.72
C GLU A 47 6.96 -11.73 11.97
N ASN A 48 7.64 -12.72 11.38
CA ASN A 48 8.96 -12.54 10.74
C ASN A 48 8.89 -12.06 9.27
N GLU A 49 7.70 -11.93 8.70
CA GLU A 49 7.53 -11.56 7.28
C GLU A 49 7.64 -10.05 7.01
N GLY A 50 8.04 -9.27 8.01
CA GLY A 50 8.29 -7.83 7.85
C GLY A 50 7.02 -7.01 7.67
N VAL A 51 5.88 -7.48 8.19
CA VAL A 51 4.63 -6.70 8.20
C VAL A 51 4.80 -5.49 9.11
N GLU A 52 4.54 -4.31 8.57
CA GLU A 52 4.52 -3.05 9.30
C GLU A 52 3.25 -2.30 8.89
N ILE A 53 2.26 -2.25 9.78
CA ILE A 53 1.06 -1.44 9.55
C ILE A 53 1.32 -0.05 10.12
N TYR A 54 1.28 0.95 9.24
CA TYR A 54 1.43 2.35 9.63
C TYR A 54 0.03 2.91 9.87
N ALA A 55 -0.27 3.24 11.12
CA ALA A 55 -1.53 3.83 11.50
C ALA A 55 -1.37 5.31 11.85
N VAL A 56 -2.42 6.09 11.60
CA VAL A 56 -2.41 7.53 11.87
C VAL A 56 -3.44 7.83 12.94
N LYS A 57 -2.97 8.47 14.01
CA LYS A 57 -3.80 8.93 15.13
C LYS A 57 -3.93 10.45 15.11
N GLU A 58 -5.12 10.95 15.37
CA GLU A 58 -5.37 12.37 15.53
C GLU A 58 -6.49 12.61 16.55
N HIS A 59 -6.28 13.56 17.47
CA HIS A 59 -7.21 13.84 18.57
C HIS A 59 -7.65 12.58 19.32
N ASN A 60 -6.69 11.71 19.61
CA ASN A 60 -6.87 10.42 20.27
C ASN A 60 -7.71 9.36 19.49
N ARG A 61 -8.05 9.59 18.22
CA ARG A 61 -8.77 8.64 17.36
C ARG A 61 -7.87 8.15 16.22
N MET A 62 -7.97 6.87 15.86
CA MET A 62 -7.32 6.36 14.66
C MET A 62 -8.11 6.79 13.42
N ILE A 63 -7.42 7.35 12.43
CA ILE A 63 -8.04 7.89 11.21
C ILE A 63 -7.56 7.21 9.93
N ALA A 64 -6.49 6.42 10.01
CA ALA A 64 -6.00 5.62 8.90
C ALA A 64 -5.11 4.44 9.32
N PHE A 65 -5.04 3.43 8.46
CA PHE A 65 -4.14 2.29 8.50
C PHE A 65 -3.61 1.98 7.10
N PHE A 66 -2.31 1.73 7.01
CA PHE A 66 -1.59 1.41 5.79
C PHE A 66 -1.00 0.00 5.96
N PRO A 67 -1.68 -1.05 5.48
CA PRO A 67 -1.31 -2.44 5.73
C PRO A 67 -0.13 -2.85 4.84
N PHE A 68 1.08 -2.48 5.24
CA PHE A 68 2.27 -2.76 4.46
C PHE A 68 3.06 -3.96 4.96
N GLN A 69 3.81 -4.54 4.03
CA GLN A 69 4.88 -5.49 4.26
C GLN A 69 6.16 -4.93 3.66
N LEU A 70 7.22 -4.89 4.47
CA LEU A 70 8.53 -4.38 4.09
C LEU A 70 9.53 -5.51 3.94
N LYS A 71 10.09 -5.62 2.74
CA LYS A 71 11.18 -6.55 2.44
C LYS A 71 12.49 -5.79 2.37
N LYS A 72 13.46 -6.17 3.21
CA LYS A 72 14.82 -5.63 3.12
C LYS A 72 15.50 -6.24 1.89
N ALA A 73 16.04 -5.39 1.03
CA ALA A 73 16.77 -5.75 -0.17
C ALA A 73 18.14 -5.05 -0.18
N LEU A 74 19.04 -5.50 -1.06
CA LEU A 74 20.38 -4.90 -1.20
C LEU A 74 20.33 -3.38 -1.47
N PHE A 75 19.26 -2.90 -2.13
CA PHE A 75 19.07 -1.50 -2.52
C PHE A 75 18.20 -0.68 -1.56
N GLY A 76 17.86 -1.23 -0.38
CA GLY A 76 17.01 -0.57 0.62
C GLY A 76 15.79 -1.41 0.97
N TYR A 77 14.61 -0.79 0.97
CA TYR A 77 13.35 -1.45 1.32
C TYR A 77 12.42 -1.56 0.11
N ILE A 78 11.71 -2.67 0.02
CA ILE A 78 10.55 -2.81 -0.87
C ILE A 78 9.31 -2.75 0.01
N VAL A 79 8.50 -1.73 -0.20
CA VAL A 79 7.23 -1.53 0.51
C VAL A 79 6.12 -2.06 -0.38
N GLN A 80 5.38 -3.03 0.11
CA GLN A 80 4.26 -3.67 -0.61
C GLN A 80 3.04 -3.68 0.29
N PHE A 81 1.85 -3.89 -0.26
CA PHE A 81 0.72 -4.28 0.57
C PHE A 81 0.94 -5.63 1.21
N LEU A 82 0.33 -5.84 2.38
CA LEU A 82 0.13 -7.17 2.94
C LEU A 82 -0.53 -8.08 1.90
N ALA A 83 -0.23 -9.38 1.95
CA ALA A 83 -0.74 -10.39 1.01
C ALA A 83 -0.35 -10.11 -0.46
N TYR A 84 0.83 -9.51 -0.68
CA TYR A 84 1.34 -9.27 -2.02
C TYR A 84 1.42 -10.57 -2.84
N LYS A 85 0.66 -10.60 -3.96
CA LYS A 85 0.39 -11.72 -4.89
C LYS A 85 -0.78 -12.64 -4.52
N ASP A 86 -1.22 -12.62 -3.26
CA ASP A 86 -2.28 -13.48 -2.77
C ASP A 86 -3.63 -12.73 -2.66
N ALA A 87 -3.58 -11.42 -2.41
CA ALA A 87 -4.74 -10.53 -2.46
C ALA A 87 -4.76 -9.74 -3.78
N TYR A 88 -5.93 -9.75 -4.43
CA TYR A 88 -6.16 -9.05 -5.69
C TYR A 88 -6.58 -7.59 -5.50
N TYR A 89 -7.11 -7.24 -4.31
CA TYR A 89 -7.72 -5.94 -4.04
C TYR A 89 -7.26 -5.36 -2.70
N MET A 90 -6.03 -4.87 -2.63
CA MET A 90 -5.52 -4.20 -1.41
C MET A 90 -5.64 -2.68 -1.54
N ASP A 91 -5.88 -2.02 -0.41
CA ASP A 91 -6.02 -0.56 -0.35
C ASP A 91 -5.55 -0.01 1.00
N LEU A 92 -5.54 1.32 1.10
CA LEU A 92 -5.40 2.08 2.33
C LEU A 92 -6.75 2.13 3.05
N ILE A 93 -6.73 1.97 4.38
CA ILE A 93 -7.93 2.08 5.21
C ILE A 93 -7.88 3.46 5.83
N ALA A 94 -8.60 4.42 5.27
CA ALA A 94 -8.63 5.78 5.79
C ALA A 94 -10.00 6.41 5.61
N LEU A 95 -10.35 7.33 6.49
CA LEU A 95 -11.54 8.16 6.29
C LEU A 95 -11.44 8.92 4.97
N LYS A 96 -12.48 8.84 4.12
CA LYS A 96 -12.47 9.47 2.78
C LYS A 96 -12.09 10.96 2.81
N ARG A 97 -12.55 11.70 3.82
CA ARG A 97 -12.24 13.13 4.02
C ARG A 97 -10.76 13.39 4.32
N ASP A 98 -10.05 12.41 4.88
CA ASP A 98 -8.68 12.53 5.37
C ASP A 98 -7.65 11.88 4.44
N LEU A 99 -8.09 11.14 3.41
CA LEU A 99 -7.24 10.31 2.56
C LEU A 99 -6.01 11.06 2.00
N ASN A 100 -6.19 12.28 1.48
CA ASN A 100 -5.09 13.09 0.94
C ASN A 100 -4.00 13.38 1.98
N ARG A 101 -4.41 13.84 3.17
CA ARG A 101 -3.48 14.29 4.22
C ARG A 101 -2.78 13.12 4.89
N VAL A 102 -3.46 11.98 5.06
CA VAL A 102 -2.84 10.78 5.64
C VAL A 102 -1.88 10.11 4.65
N ILE A 103 -2.18 10.11 3.35
CA ILE A 103 -1.25 9.67 2.29
C ILE A 103 0.05 10.47 2.38
N MET A 104 -0.07 11.81 2.38
CA MET A 104 1.10 12.68 2.48
C MET A 104 1.91 12.41 3.75
N PHE A 105 1.23 12.39 4.91
CA PHE A 105 1.87 12.17 6.20
C PHE A 105 2.59 10.82 6.29
N VAL A 106 1.95 9.73 5.89
CA VAL A 106 2.53 8.38 6.01
C VAL A 106 3.64 8.15 5.00
N PHE A 107 3.47 8.53 3.73
CA PHE A 107 4.53 8.35 2.75
C PHE A 107 5.75 9.21 3.08
N ASP A 108 5.58 10.48 3.46
CA ASP A 108 6.70 11.34 3.87
C ASP A 108 7.43 10.71 5.09
N ALA A 109 6.69 10.20 6.08
CA ALA A 109 7.29 9.53 7.23
C ALA A 109 8.06 8.24 6.88
N ILE A 110 7.52 7.39 5.98
CA ILE A 110 8.22 6.18 5.53
C ILE A 110 9.50 6.55 4.76
N ILE A 111 9.41 7.56 3.89
CA ILE A 111 10.55 8.04 3.10
C ILE A 111 11.67 8.55 4.03
N ASP A 112 11.33 9.33 5.04
CA ASP A 112 12.30 9.87 6.01
C ASP A 112 12.95 8.75 6.84
N GLN A 113 12.16 7.77 7.31
CA GLN A 113 12.66 6.67 8.14
C GLN A 113 13.52 5.67 7.35
N LYS A 114 13.07 5.26 6.16
CA LYS A 114 13.72 4.18 5.40
C LYS A 114 14.79 4.69 4.44
N LYS A 115 14.75 5.98 4.07
CA LYS A 115 15.65 6.72 3.15
C LYS A 115 15.71 6.20 1.72
N SER A 116 15.99 4.91 1.54
CA SER A 116 16.01 4.19 0.27
C SER A 116 14.90 3.15 0.26
N ALA A 117 13.77 3.51 -0.34
CA ALA A 117 12.61 2.62 -0.48
C ALA A 117 12.04 2.67 -1.90
N VAL A 118 11.54 1.52 -2.35
CA VAL A 118 10.72 1.35 -3.56
C VAL A 118 9.35 0.86 -3.13
N PHE A 119 8.32 1.58 -3.52
CA PHE A 119 6.93 1.23 -3.26
C PHE A 119 6.42 0.46 -4.47
N HIS A 120 5.91 -0.74 -4.22
CA HIS A 120 5.36 -1.65 -5.21
C HIS A 120 3.97 -2.05 -4.74
N LEU A 121 3.00 -1.19 -5.04
CA LEU A 121 1.64 -1.28 -4.55
C LEU A 121 0.78 -2.00 -5.59
N HIS A 122 0.35 -3.21 -5.28
CA HIS A 122 -0.46 -4.05 -6.16
C HIS A 122 -1.88 -4.20 -5.61
N GLY A 123 -2.86 -4.20 -6.52
CA GLY A 123 -4.26 -4.44 -6.17
C GLY A 123 -5.06 -3.17 -5.84
N LEU A 124 -4.52 -1.98 -6.14
CA LEU A 124 -5.26 -0.73 -5.93
C LEU A 124 -6.41 -0.64 -6.93
N VAL A 125 -7.65 -0.65 -6.44
CA VAL A 125 -8.84 -0.52 -7.28
C VAL A 125 -8.98 0.92 -7.78
N GLU A 126 -9.21 1.14 -9.07
CA GLU A 126 -9.31 2.50 -9.62
C GLU A 126 -10.49 3.29 -9.08
N SER A 127 -11.65 2.65 -8.93
CA SER A 127 -12.86 3.28 -8.40
C SER A 127 -12.77 3.69 -6.92
N SER A 128 -11.78 3.18 -6.17
CA SER A 128 -11.57 3.58 -4.76
C SER A 128 -11.18 5.05 -4.61
N GLY A 129 -10.61 5.65 -5.66
CA GLY A 129 -10.01 6.98 -5.61
C GLY A 129 -8.60 7.02 -5.02
N THR A 130 -8.13 5.98 -4.32
CA THR A 130 -6.77 5.92 -3.75
C THR A 130 -5.68 6.10 -4.80
N PRO A 131 -5.70 5.42 -5.97
CA PRO A 131 -4.67 5.63 -6.99
C PRO A 131 -4.50 7.09 -7.41
N ALA A 132 -5.61 7.80 -7.63
CA ALA A 132 -5.56 9.20 -8.03
C ALA A 132 -4.92 10.07 -6.94
N LYS A 133 -5.20 9.79 -5.65
CA LYS A 133 -4.58 10.53 -4.55
C LYS A 133 -3.09 10.24 -4.41
N ILE A 134 -2.66 8.99 -4.64
CA ILE A 134 -1.24 8.63 -4.68
C ILE A 134 -0.55 9.35 -5.84
N THR A 135 -1.11 9.34 -7.06
CA THR A 135 -0.58 10.08 -8.21
C THR A 135 -0.41 11.56 -7.89
N ASN A 136 -1.41 12.20 -7.29
CA ASN A 136 -1.35 13.61 -6.91
C ASN A 136 -0.22 13.89 -5.90
N TYR A 137 -0.07 13.03 -4.88
CA TYR A 137 1.03 13.12 -3.93
C TYR A 137 2.40 13.03 -4.62
N LEU A 138 2.57 12.07 -5.53
CA LEU A 138 3.84 11.86 -6.24
C LEU A 138 4.17 13.01 -7.18
N GLN A 139 3.18 13.55 -7.89
CA GLN A 139 3.33 14.75 -8.73
C GLN A 139 3.77 15.95 -7.88
N ALA A 140 3.14 16.18 -6.73
CA ALA A 140 3.50 17.26 -5.81
C ALA A 140 4.92 17.12 -5.21
N ARG A 141 5.56 15.95 -5.33
CA ARG A 141 6.95 15.69 -4.89
C ARG A 141 7.91 15.46 -6.04
N ASN A 142 7.49 15.69 -7.28
CA ASN A 142 8.28 15.42 -8.50
C ASN A 142 8.83 13.98 -8.55
N MET A 143 8.05 13.02 -8.04
CA MET A 143 8.41 11.61 -8.01
C MET A 143 7.81 10.90 -9.22
N LYS A 144 8.63 10.15 -9.96
CA LYS A 144 8.14 9.37 -11.10
C LYS A 144 7.51 8.06 -10.63
N GLU A 145 6.32 7.80 -11.11
CA GLU A 145 5.61 6.52 -11.02
C GLU A 145 5.50 5.85 -12.39
N GLN A 146 5.31 4.54 -12.37
CA GLN A 146 4.78 3.78 -13.49
C GLN A 146 3.71 2.86 -12.93
N TYR A 147 2.61 2.69 -13.66
CA TYR A 147 1.60 1.72 -13.30
C TYR A 147 1.18 0.86 -14.50
N THR A 148 0.71 -0.34 -14.20
CA THR A 148 0.00 -1.21 -15.14
C THR A 148 -1.43 -1.42 -14.65
N ARG A 149 -2.35 -1.66 -15.59
CA ARG A 149 -3.78 -1.88 -15.31
C ARG A 149 -4.14 -3.32 -15.65
N ALA A 150 -4.99 -3.93 -14.85
CA ALA A 150 -5.63 -5.21 -15.14
C ALA A 150 -7.14 -5.09 -14.96
N VAL A 151 -7.91 -5.65 -15.90
CA VAL A 151 -9.38 -5.71 -15.80
C VAL A 151 -9.75 -6.69 -14.69
N THR A 152 -10.77 -6.33 -13.93
CA THR A 152 -11.35 -7.12 -12.85
C THR A 152 -12.65 -7.77 -13.30
N GLU A 153 -13.10 -8.81 -12.61
CA GLU A 153 -14.37 -9.49 -12.92
C GLU A 153 -15.59 -8.57 -12.79
N SER A 154 -15.48 -7.49 -12.00
CA SER A 154 -16.53 -6.48 -11.81
C SER A 154 -16.54 -5.36 -12.85
N ASN A 155 -15.82 -5.52 -13.97
CA ASN A 155 -15.60 -4.49 -15.00
C ASN A 155 -14.91 -3.21 -14.48
N ASP A 156 -14.24 -3.29 -13.33
CA ASP A 156 -13.33 -2.26 -12.83
C ASP A 156 -11.88 -2.58 -13.22
N TYR A 157 -10.94 -1.71 -12.84
CA TYR A 157 -9.52 -1.90 -13.06
C TYR A 157 -8.76 -1.93 -11.73
N THR A 158 -7.79 -2.83 -11.62
CA THR A 158 -6.76 -2.74 -10.58
C THR A 158 -5.49 -2.16 -11.16
N ARG A 159 -4.79 -1.37 -10.35
CA ARG A 159 -3.46 -0.84 -10.65
C ARG A 159 -2.40 -1.57 -9.86
N LYS A 160 -1.30 -1.85 -10.55
CA LYS A 160 0.00 -2.08 -9.94
C LYS A 160 0.82 -0.81 -10.11
N THR A 161 1.09 -0.08 -9.03
CA THR A 161 1.82 1.20 -9.04
C THR A 161 3.21 1.00 -8.44
N ILE A 162 4.24 1.45 -9.17
CA ILE A 162 5.64 1.37 -8.74
C ILE A 162 6.27 2.75 -8.77
N PHE A 163 6.77 3.19 -7.61
CA PHE A 163 7.53 4.44 -7.45
C PHE A 163 8.64 4.26 -6.40
N SER A 164 9.50 5.27 -6.21
CA SER A 164 10.60 5.17 -5.26
C SER A 164 10.98 6.51 -4.64
N THR A 165 11.64 6.44 -3.50
CA THR A 165 12.46 7.53 -2.95
C THR A 165 13.48 8.07 -3.97
N ASN A 166 14.01 9.26 -3.71
CA ASN A 166 14.85 9.99 -4.65
C ASN A 166 16.34 9.58 -4.67
N THR A 167 16.73 8.55 -3.92
CA THR A 167 18.10 8.04 -3.88
C THR A 167 18.47 7.32 -5.19
N ILE A 168 19.77 7.32 -5.52
CA ILE A 168 20.28 6.62 -6.72
C ILE A 168 19.92 5.13 -6.65
N ARG A 169 20.14 4.50 -5.49
CA ARG A 169 19.87 3.06 -5.29
C ARG A 169 18.40 2.70 -5.51
N ALA A 170 17.48 3.46 -4.93
CA ALA A 170 16.05 3.22 -5.09
C ALA A 170 15.58 3.46 -6.53
N LYS A 171 16.07 4.52 -7.19
CA LYS A 171 15.77 4.80 -8.61
C LYS A 171 16.24 3.69 -9.53
N THR A 172 17.46 3.18 -9.34
CA THR A 172 18.00 2.07 -10.13
C THR A 172 17.14 0.81 -9.96
N TYR A 173 16.79 0.46 -8.72
CA TYR A 173 15.97 -0.72 -8.47
C TYR A 173 14.53 -0.57 -9.01
N ARG A 174 13.94 0.61 -8.87
CA ARG A 174 12.64 0.94 -9.47
C ARG A 174 12.66 0.75 -10.98
N ASN A 175 13.67 1.29 -11.67
CA ASN A 175 13.80 1.15 -13.13
C ASN A 175 13.96 -0.33 -13.54
N PHE A 176 14.70 -1.13 -12.76
CA PHE A 176 14.79 -2.58 -12.99
C PHE A 176 13.42 -3.27 -12.88
N LEU A 177 12.62 -2.94 -11.84
CA LEU A 177 11.27 -3.48 -11.70
C LEU A 177 10.36 -3.06 -12.86
N TRP A 178 10.45 -1.80 -13.30
CA TRP A 178 9.73 -1.31 -14.48
C TRP A 178 10.06 -2.08 -15.75
N SER A 179 11.34 -2.35 -16.02
CA SER A 179 11.76 -3.18 -17.15
C SER A 179 11.20 -4.60 -17.06
N LYS A 180 11.21 -5.20 -15.87
CA LYS A 180 10.63 -6.54 -15.63
C LYS A 180 9.13 -6.58 -15.93
N GLU A 181 8.37 -5.59 -15.46
CA GLU A 181 6.92 -5.51 -15.73
C GLU A 181 6.64 -5.30 -17.23
N ALA A 182 7.46 -4.52 -17.94
CA ALA A 182 7.31 -4.32 -19.38
C ALA A 182 7.54 -5.62 -20.19
N VAL A 183 8.51 -6.45 -19.79
CA VAL A 183 8.76 -7.76 -20.41
C VAL A 183 7.58 -8.70 -20.17
N ASN A 184 7.07 -8.75 -18.93
CA ASN A 184 5.92 -9.59 -18.59
C ASN A 184 4.68 -9.21 -19.42
N ALA A 185 4.37 -7.93 -19.53
CA ALA A 185 3.24 -7.44 -20.33
C ALA A 185 3.33 -7.87 -21.81
N ARG A 186 4.54 -7.82 -22.40
CA ARG A 186 4.77 -8.27 -23.79
C ARG A 186 4.60 -9.78 -23.96
N SER A 187 4.93 -10.56 -22.94
CA SER A 187 4.81 -12.03 -22.99
C SER A 187 3.35 -12.50 -22.94
N VAL A 188 2.49 -11.77 -22.23
CA VAL A 188 1.04 -12.06 -22.15
C VAL A 188 0.37 -11.80 -23.50
N ASN A 189 0.66 -10.65 -24.14
CA ASN A 189 0.10 -10.30 -25.44
C ASN A 189 0.55 -11.21 -26.61
N ARG A 190 1.57 -12.06 -26.42
CA ARG A 190 2.01 -13.05 -27.43
C ARG A 190 1.29 -14.40 -27.30
N LYS A 191 0.54 -14.62 -26.22
CA LYS A 191 -0.15 -15.88 -25.93
C LYS A 191 -1.67 -15.79 -26.12
N THR A 192 -2.17 -14.61 -26.48
CA THR A 192 -3.56 -14.31 -26.86
C THR A 192 -3.61 -14.05 -28.36
#